data_AF-L0FUB5-F1
#
_entry.id   AF-L0FUB5-F1
#
_cell.length_a   1.000
_cell.length_b   1.000
_cell.length_c   1.000
_cell.angle_alpha   90.00
_cell.angle_beta   90.00
_cell.angle_gamma   90.00
#
_symmetry.space_group_name_H-M   'P 1'
#
loop_
_entity.id
_entity.type
_entity.pdbx_description
1 polymer ?
#
loop_
_entity_poly.entity_id
_entity_poly.type
_entity_poly.pdbx_seq_one_letter_code
_entity_poly.pdbx_strand_id
1 'polypeptide(L)' 'MKNPNPKKKSPQGEYPEYVKYIGLAFQMCAIIGLGTWLGWIIQESSQMKFPVWLLLCCFVSIGIAFYSLFVSMKK' A
#
# COMPACT_ATOMS: atom_id res chain seq x y z
N MET A 1 35.21 32.94 1.08
CA MET A 1 34.00 32.64 1.89
C MET A 1 32.79 32.66 0.95
N LYS A 2 32.21 31.50 0.63
CA LYS A 2 30.94 31.44 -0.09
C LYS A 2 30.11 30.29 0.47
N ASN A 3 29.35 30.60 1.53
CA ASN A 3 28.35 29.69 2.07
C ASN A 3 27.22 29.55 1.02
N PRO A 4 26.90 28.35 0.54
CA PRO A 4 25.65 28.17 -0.18
C PRO A 4 24.52 28.20 0.86
N ASN A 5 23.79 29.30 0.85
CA ASN A 5 22.45 29.46 1.40
C ASN A 5 21.65 28.15 1.25
N PRO A 6 21.10 27.54 2.32
CA PRO A 6 20.24 26.39 2.14
C PRO A 6 19.05 26.87 1.31
N LYS A 7 18.88 26.29 0.13
CA LYS A 7 17.68 26.45 -0.67
C LYS A 7 16.49 26.16 0.24
N LYS A 8 15.87 27.22 0.72
CA LYS A 8 14.52 27.23 1.27
C LYS A 8 13.69 26.59 0.15
N LYS A 9 13.41 25.29 0.28
CA LYS A 9 12.40 24.61 -0.54
C LYS A 9 11.13 25.37 -0.21
N SER A 10 10.79 26.31 -1.07
CA SER A 10 9.44 26.79 -1.23
C SER A 10 8.52 25.55 -1.19
N PRO A 11 7.45 25.54 -0.37
CA PRO A 11 6.41 24.55 -0.57
C PRO A 11 5.82 24.88 -1.95
N GLN A 12 6.31 24.20 -2.98
CA GLN A 12 5.79 24.29 -4.33
C GLN A 12 4.34 23.81 -4.27
N GLY A 13 3.41 24.76 -4.38
CA GLY A 13 1.98 24.52 -4.47
C GLY A 13 1.38 23.96 -3.18
N GLU A 14 0.79 24.83 -2.36
CA GLU A 14 -0.28 24.42 -1.47
C GLU A 14 -1.43 23.88 -2.33
N TYR A 15 -1.33 22.62 -2.74
CA TYR A 15 -2.52 21.84 -3.04
C TYR A 15 -3.35 21.93 -1.78
N PRO A 16 -4.54 22.53 -1.86
CA PRO A 16 -5.31 22.82 -0.67
C PRO A 16 -5.59 21.50 0.03
N GLU A 17 -5.54 21.51 1.36
CA GLU A 17 -5.43 20.29 2.17
C GLU A 17 -6.51 19.26 1.81
N TYR A 18 -7.68 19.71 1.37
CA TYR A 18 -8.75 18.87 0.85
C TYR A 18 -8.32 17.93 -0.28
N VAL A 19 -7.43 18.36 -1.19
CA VAL A 19 -6.92 17.52 -2.30
C VAL A 19 -6.06 16.39 -1.77
N LYS A 20 -5.26 16.64 -0.72
CA LYS A 20 -4.48 15.57 -0.05
C LYS A 20 -5.40 14.56 0.60
N TYR A 21 -6.45 15.01 1.29
CA TYR A 21 -7.43 14.11 1.91
C TYR A 21 -8.23 13.32 0.87
N ILE A 22 -8.61 13.93 -0.26
CA ILE A 22 -9.26 13.24 -1.38
C ILE A 22 -8.32 12.18 -1.97
N GLY A 23 -7.04 12.49 -2.19
CA GLY A 23 -6.06 11.53 -2.68
C GLY A 23 -5.86 10.34 -1.72
N LEU A 24 -5.80 10.60 -0.42
CA LEU A 24 -5.68 9.57 0.60
C LEU A 24 -6.94 8.70 0.71
N ALA A 25 -8.13 9.32 0.68
CA ALA A 25 -9.41 8.60 0.61
C ALA A 25 -9.51 7.76 -0.65
N PHE A 26 -9.07 8.28 -1.80
CA PHE A 26 -9.04 7.55 -3.06
C PHE A 26 -8.10 6.35 -3.02
N GLN A 27 -6.92 6.50 -2.39
CA GLN A 27 -5.99 5.39 -2.17
C GLN A 27 -6.62 4.31 -1.28
N MET A 28 -7.28 4.69 -0.18
CA MET A 28 -7.96 3.74 0.69
C MET A 28 -9.11 3.04 -0.03
N CYS A 29 -9.94 3.79 -0.77
CA CYS A 29 -11.00 3.23 -1.61
C CYS A 29 -10.45 2.31 -2.69
N ALA A 30 -9.31 2.62 -3.30
CA ALA A 30 -8.67 1.76 -4.29
C ALA A 30 -8.16 0.46 -3.65
N ILE A 31 -7.54 0.52 -2.47
CA ILE A 31 -7.07 -0.67 -1.74
C ILE A 31 -8.24 -1.54 -1.31
N ILE A 32 -9.28 -0.95 -0.70
CA ILE A 32 -10.48 -1.66 -0.26
C ILE A 32 -11.24 -2.21 -1.46
N GLY A 33 -11.40 -1.42 -2.51
CA GLY A 33 -12.09 -1.79 -3.75
C GLY A 33 -11.35 -2.92 -4.48
N LEU A 34 -10.03 -2.84 -4.62
CA LEU A 34 -9.22 -3.93 -5.20
C LEU A 34 -9.25 -5.17 -4.30
N GLY A 35 -9.13 -5.01 -2.99
CA GLY A 35 -9.21 -6.13 -2.04
C GLY A 35 -10.58 -6.82 -2.07
N THR A 36 -11.65 -6.04 -2.18
CA THR A 36 -13.04 -6.51 -2.24
C THR A 36 -13.37 -7.11 -3.60
N TRP A 37 -12.95 -6.48 -4.71
CA TRP A 37 -13.13 -7.01 -6.07
C TRP A 37 -12.38 -8.32 -6.24
N LEU A 38 -11.11 -8.36 -5.84
CA LEU A 38 -10.33 -9.58 -5.86
C LEU A 38 -11.00 -10.63 -4.95
N GLY A 39 -11.36 -10.26 -3.72
CA GLY A 39 -12.10 -11.11 -2.81
C GLY A 39 -13.38 -11.67 -3.42
N TRP A 40 -14.13 -10.84 -4.16
CA TRP A 40 -15.38 -11.21 -4.84
C TRP A 40 -15.14 -12.16 -6.02
N ILE A 41 -14.16 -11.91 -6.88
CA ILE A 41 -13.78 -12.88 -7.94
C ILE A 41 -13.40 -14.24 -7.34
N ILE A 42 -12.63 -14.25 -6.25
CA ILE A 42 -12.27 -15.51 -5.58
C ILE A 42 -13.49 -16.15 -4.93
N GLN A 43 -14.36 -15.37 -4.31
CA GLN A 43 -15.55 -15.86 -3.64
C GLN A 43 -16.59 -16.39 -4.63
N GLU A 44 -16.66 -15.81 -5.84
CA GLU A 44 -17.52 -16.26 -6.93
C GLU A 44 -16.99 -17.54 -7.60
N SER A 45 -15.66 -17.65 -7.75
CA SER A 45 -15.02 -18.90 -8.17
C SER A 45 -15.15 -20.02 -7.11
N SER A 46 -15.50 -19.67 -5.88
CA SER A 46 -15.58 -20.59 -4.73
C SER A 46 -16.96 -20.52 -4.08
N GLN A 47 -17.96 -21.04 -4.77
CA GLN A 47 -19.22 -21.52 -4.18
C GLN A 47 -19.02 -22.67 -3.16
N MET A 48 -17.81 -22.82 -2.58
CA MET A 48 -17.39 -23.91 -1.68
C MET A 48 -16.39 -23.37 -0.63
N LYS A 49 -16.89 -22.80 0.49
CA LYS A 49 -16.31 -22.59 1.85
C LYS A 49 -14.81 -22.22 2.07
N PHE A 50 -13.92 -22.17 1.08
CA PHE A 50 -12.48 -22.09 1.29
C PHE A 50 -11.89 -20.81 0.68
N PRO A 51 -11.40 -19.86 1.51
CA PRO A 51 -11.00 -18.54 1.07
C PRO A 51 -9.55 -18.54 0.53
N VAL A 52 -9.36 -19.05 -0.69
CA VAL A 52 -8.05 -19.21 -1.34
C VAL A 52 -7.31 -17.87 -1.54
N TRP A 53 -8.03 -16.75 -1.63
CA TRP A 53 -7.38 -15.43 -1.73
C TRP A 53 -6.83 -14.93 -0.41
N LEU A 54 -7.56 -15.16 0.69
CA LEU A 54 -6.99 -14.96 2.02
C LEU A 54 -5.76 -15.85 2.18
N LEU A 55 -5.81 -17.08 1.68
CA LEU A 55 -4.66 -17.98 1.69
C LEU A 55 -3.48 -17.42 0.90
N LEU A 56 -3.70 -16.91 -0.32
CA LEU A 56 -2.64 -16.37 -1.17
C LEU A 56 -2.09 -15.04 -0.63
N CYS A 57 -2.96 -14.15 -0.14
CA CYS A 57 -2.57 -12.90 0.51
C CYS A 57 -1.79 -13.19 1.80
N CYS A 58 -2.21 -14.18 2.59
CA CYS A 58 -1.47 -14.69 3.73
C CYS A 58 -0.10 -15.25 3.29
N PHE A 59 -0.06 -16.02 2.20
CA PHE A 59 1.18 -16.56 1.64
C PHE A 59 2.16 -15.46 1.21
N VAL A 60 1.66 -14.42 0.54
CA VAL A 60 2.45 -13.25 0.13
C VAL A 60 2.94 -12.48 1.35
N SER A 61 2.07 -12.25 2.34
CA SER A 61 2.42 -11.59 3.60
C SER A 61 3.52 -12.34 4.35
N ILE A 62 3.39 -13.66 4.46
CA ILE A 62 4.41 -14.53 5.07
C ILE A 62 5.70 -14.46 4.25
N GLY A 63 5.64 -14.52 2.92
CA GLY A 63 6.81 -14.41 2.05
C GLY A 63 7.56 -13.08 2.22
N ILE A 64 6.83 -11.97 2.32
CA ILE A 64 7.40 -10.65 2.59
C ILE A 64 8.01 -10.60 4.00
N ALA A 65 7.32 -11.13 5.01
CA ALA A 65 7.82 -11.17 6.38
C ALA A 65 9.12 -11.99 6.48
N PHE A 66 9.17 -13.16 5.84
CA PHE A 66 10.38 -13.98 5.75
C PHE A 66 11.49 -13.27 5.00
N TYR A 67 11.20 -12.64 3.86
CA TYR A 67 12.19 -11.88 3.11
C TYR A 67 12.77 -10.73 3.93
N SER A 68 11.91 -9.98 4.62
CA SER A 68 12.29 -8.89 5.53
C SER A 68 13.16 -9.38 6.69
N LEU A 69 12.81 -10.54 7.27
CA LEU A 69 13.57 -11.18 8.35
C LEU A 69 14.95 -11.64 7.85
N PHE A 70 15.01 -12.30 6.68
CA PHE A 70 16.25 -12.77 6.07
C PHE A 70 17.19 -11.61 5.74
N VAL A 71 16.64 -10.52 5.18
CA VAL A 71 17.38 -9.27 4.95
C VAL A 71 17.86 -8.65 6.26
N SER A 72 17.02 -8.65 7.31
CA SER A 72 17.39 -8.07 8.60
C SER A 72 18.48 -8.85 9.32
N MET A 73 18.50 -10.19 9.22
CA MET A 73 19.57 -11.00 9.83
C MET A 73 20.88 -10.97 9.05
N LYS A 74 20.86 -10.59 7.78
CA LYS A 74 22.08 -10.44 6.98
C LYS A 74 22.79 -9.09 7.21
N LYS A 75 22.19 -8.21 8.00
CA LYS A 75 22.68 -6.86 8.31
C LYS A 75 23.30 -6.85 9.70
#